data_AF-T1AD20-F1
#
_entry.id   AF-T1AD20-F1
#
_cell.length_a   1.000
_cell.length_b   1.000
_cell.length_c   1.000
_cell.angle_alpha   90.00
_cell.angle_beta   90.00
_cell.angle_gamma   90.00
#
_symmetry.space_group_name_H-M   'P 1'
#
loop_
_entity.id
_entity.type
_entity.pdbx_description
1 polymer ?
#
loop_
_entity_poly.entity_id
_entity_poly.type
_entity_poly.pdbx_seq_one_letter_code
_entity_poly.pdbx_strand_id
1 'polypeptide(L)'
;MGSESLIDLVRTVHTSKDKDYSELFIRSEGGMGLYKFIVDRWSYYTFTSNAKDVARIDALVSEGKSLVEAIDILASADHEAMYGKKSREAA
;
A
#
# COMPACT_ATOMS: atom_id res chain seq x y z
N MET A 1 19.50 30.74 2.64
CA MET A 1 19.13 29.41 3.18
C MET A 1 17.70 29.14 2.76
N GLY A 2 17.43 28.30 1.75
CA GLY A 2 16.04 28.08 1.33
C GLY A 2 15.80 27.13 0.15
N SER A 3 16.80 26.84 -0.69
CA SER A 3 16.65 25.90 -1.82
C SER A 3 17.27 24.54 -1.54
N GLU A 4 18.50 24.50 -1.02
CA GLU A 4 19.27 23.26 -0.81
C GLU A 4 18.58 22.32 0.18
N SER A 5 18.14 22.81 1.34
CA SER A 5 17.45 21.99 2.34
C SER A 5 16.11 21.42 1.84
N LEU A 6 15.45 22.11 0.92
CA LEU A 6 14.21 21.65 0.31
C LEU A 6 14.48 20.53 -0.70
N ILE A 7 15.53 20.69 -1.50
CA ILE A 7 15.99 19.67 -2.44
C ILE A 7 16.40 18.42 -1.67
N ASP A 8 17.12 18.57 -0.56
CA ASP A 8 17.50 17.46 0.31
C ASP A 8 16.28 16.74 0.88
N LEU A 9 15.25 17.48 1.31
CA LEU A 9 14.01 16.88 1.79
C LEU A 9 13.27 16.10 0.69
N VAL A 10 13.14 16.66 -0.51
CA VAL A 10 12.49 15.96 -1.63
C VAL A 10 13.26 14.70 -2.02
N ARG A 11 14.60 14.70 -1.92
CA ARG A 11 15.42 13.49 -2.13
C ARG A 11 15.16 12.39 -1.11
N THR A 12 14.59 12.69 0.05
CA THR A 12 14.20 11.68 1.03
C THR A 12 12.87 11.01 0.72
N VAL A 13 12.10 11.49 -0.26
CA VAL A 13 10.83 10.89 -0.68
C VAL A 13 11.12 9.60 -1.45
N HIS A 14 10.71 8.46 -0.90
CA HIS A 14 10.87 7.17 -1.54
C HIS A 14 9.51 6.50 -1.79
N THR A 15 9.30 6.07 -3.04
CA THR A 15 8.30 5.07 -3.37
C THR A 15 8.97 3.70 -3.28
N SER A 16 8.96 3.09 -2.10
CA SER A 16 9.44 1.71 -1.97
C SER A 16 8.29 0.76 -2.28
N LYS A 17 8.50 -0.15 -3.24
CA LYS A 17 7.55 -1.25 -3.50
C LYS A 17 7.45 -2.23 -2.33
N ASP A 18 8.45 -2.22 -1.45
CA ASP A 18 8.51 -3.06 -0.25
C ASP A 18 7.90 -2.35 0.97
N LYS A 19 7.55 -1.07 0.87
CA LYS A 19 6.85 -0.33 1.94
C LYS A 19 5.36 -0.28 1.56
N ASP A 20 4.48 -0.57 2.51
CA ASP A 20 3.02 -0.50 2.35
C ASP A 20 2.45 0.92 2.22
N TYR A 21 3.28 1.89 1.84
CA TYR A 21 2.88 3.29 1.72
C TYR A 21 3.77 4.02 0.71
N SER A 22 3.17 5.03 0.08
CA SER A 22 3.91 6.00 -0.71
C SER A 22 4.25 7.21 0.16
N GLU A 23 5.45 7.75 0.01
CA GLU A 23 5.79 9.03 0.60
C GLU A 23 5.41 10.15 -0.38
N LEU A 24 4.71 11.18 0.12
CA LEU A 24 4.24 12.31 -0.66
C LEU A 24 4.82 13.59 -0.09
N PHE A 25 5.52 14.37 -0.90
CA PHE A 25 5.84 15.75 -0.56
C PHE A 25 4.71 16.66 -1.04
N ILE A 26 4.02 17.33 -0.11
CA ILE A 26 2.90 18.23 -0.42
C ILE A 26 3.36 19.66 -0.18
N ARG A 27 3.08 20.54 -1.14
CA ARG A 27 3.24 22.00 -1.02
C ARG A 27 1.91 22.67 -1.34
N SER A 28 1.38 23.44 -0.40
CA SER A 28 0.16 24.22 -0.53
C SER A 28 0.38 25.66 -0.03
N GLU A 29 -0.63 26.52 -0.15
CA GLU A 29 -0.59 27.88 0.43
C GLU A 29 -0.45 27.85 1.96
N GLY A 30 -0.93 26.78 2.61
CA GLY A 30 -0.85 26.60 4.06
C GLY A 30 0.48 26.03 4.56
N GLY A 31 1.42 25.66 3.68
CA GLY A 31 2.73 25.14 4.05
C GLY A 31 3.20 23.96 3.21
N MET A 32 4.23 23.28 3.70
CA MET A 32 4.84 22.13 3.03
C MET A 32 5.24 21.04 4.02
N GLY A 33 5.18 19.78 3.59
CA GLY A 33 5.51 18.65 4.45
C GLY A 33 5.61 17.32 3.70
N LEU A 34 6.20 16.34 4.38
CA LEU A 34 6.28 14.95 3.94
C LEU A 34 5.18 14.14 4.62
N TYR A 35 4.41 13.40 3.82
CA TYR A 35 3.26 12.63 4.26
C TYR A 35 3.41 11.18 3.82
N LYS A 36 2.82 10.26 4.59
CA LYS A 36 2.67 8.86 4.18
C LYS A 36 1.25 8.67 3.67
N PHE A 37 1.13 8.24 2.44
CA PHE A 37 -0.12 7.82 1.85
C PHE A 37 -0.26 6.31 1.98
N ILE A 38 -1.25 5.91 2.77
CA ILE A 38 -1.54 4.52 3.11
C ILE A 38 -2.91 4.20 2.54
N VAL A 39 -3.02 3.06 1.86
CA VAL A 39 -4.29 2.49 1.41
C VAL A 39 -4.51 1.17 2.13
N ASP A 40 -5.77 0.77 2.31
CA ASP A 40 -6.07 -0.56 2.81
C ASP A 40 -5.61 -1.63 1.81
N ARG A 41 -5.33 -2.84 2.30
CA ARG A 41 -4.77 -3.92 1.46
C ARG A 41 -5.74 -4.40 0.38
N TRP A 42 -7.06 -4.27 0.60
CA TRP A 42 -8.05 -4.65 -0.39
C TRP A 42 -8.00 -3.70 -1.60
N SER A 43 -8.00 -2.39 -1.34
CA SER A 43 -7.79 -1.36 -2.36
C SER A 43 -6.44 -1.52 -3.06
N TYR A 44 -5.37 -1.86 -2.32
CA TYR A 44 -4.06 -2.15 -2.91
C TYR A 44 -4.14 -3.25 -3.98
N TYR A 45 -4.72 -4.42 -3.65
CA TYR A 45 -4.79 -5.56 -4.59
C TYR A 45 -5.72 -5.28 -5.76
N THR A 46 -6.75 -4.46 -5.56
CA THR A 46 -7.67 -4.05 -6.65
C THR A 46 -6.95 -3.22 -7.73
N PHE A 47 -5.99 -2.38 -7.33
CA PHE A 47 -5.28 -1.47 -8.23
C PHE A 47 -3.80 -1.84 -8.44
N THR A 48 -3.38 -3.03 -8.01
CA THR A 48 -1.97 -3.42 -8.09
C THR A 48 -1.53 -3.60 -9.54
N SER A 49 -0.36 -3.07 -9.86
CA SER A 49 0.37 -3.36 -11.10
C SER A 49 1.62 -4.21 -10.84
N ASN A 50 1.79 -4.69 -9.61
CA ASN A 50 2.92 -5.53 -9.25
C ASN A 50 2.76 -6.92 -9.87
N ALA A 51 3.68 -7.29 -10.76
CA ALA A 51 3.63 -8.57 -11.47
C ALA A 51 3.55 -9.80 -10.55
N LYS A 52 4.16 -9.76 -9.35
CA LYS A 52 4.08 -10.86 -8.38
C LYS A 52 2.69 -10.98 -7.78
N ASP A 53 2.05 -9.86 -7.49
CA ASP A 53 0.71 -9.84 -6.90
C ASP A 53 -0.34 -10.24 -7.96
N VAL A 54 -0.20 -9.72 -9.18
CA VAL A 54 -1.03 -10.14 -10.33
C VAL A 54 -0.94 -11.65 -10.53
N ALA A 55 0.27 -12.22 -10.54
CA ALA A 55 0.44 -13.67 -10.69
C ALA A 55 -0.22 -14.48 -9.56
N ARG A 56 -0.25 -13.96 -8.32
CA ARG A 56 -0.94 -14.62 -7.20
C ARG A 56 -2.46 -14.56 -7.35
N ILE A 57 -2.99 -13.42 -7.80
CA ILE A 57 -4.42 -13.25 -8.10
C ILE A 57 -4.82 -14.23 -9.21
N ASP A 58 -4.05 -14.27 -10.31
CA ASP A 58 -4.32 -15.16 -11.44
C ASP A 58 -4.26 -16.63 -11.04
N ALA A 59 -3.34 -17.02 -10.15
CA ALA A 59 -3.27 -18.38 -9.62
C ALA A 59 -4.56 -18.76 -8.86
N LEU A 60 -5.03 -17.91 -7.94
CA LEU A 60 -6.28 -18.14 -7.20
C LEU A 60 -7.50 -18.21 -8.13
N VAL A 61 -7.55 -17.34 -9.14
CA VAL A 61 -8.60 -17.37 -10.16
C VAL A 61 -8.55 -18.67 -10.97
N SER A 62 -7.36 -19.14 -11.34
CA SER A 62 -7.19 -20.42 -12.04
C SER A 62 -7.60 -21.65 -11.22
N GLU A 63 -7.57 -21.53 -9.89
CA GLU A 63 -8.09 -22.53 -8.94
C GLU A 63 -9.62 -22.48 -8.80
N GLY A 64 -10.29 -21.60 -9.54
CA GLY A 64 -11.75 -21.47 -9.57
C GLY A 64 -12.32 -20.43 -8.59
N LYS A 65 -11.48 -19.60 -7.95
CA LYS A 65 -11.95 -18.46 -7.16
C LYS A 65 -12.43 -17.33 -8.06
N SER A 66 -13.45 -16.61 -7.62
CA SER A 66 -13.76 -15.31 -8.23
C SER A 66 -12.64 -14.30 -7.94
N LEU A 67 -12.54 -13.27 -8.78
CA LEU A 67 -11.57 -12.19 -8.59
C LEU A 67 -11.70 -11.53 -7.20
N VAL A 68 -12.94 -11.32 -6.74
CA VAL A 68 -13.20 -10.73 -5.43
C VAL A 68 -12.69 -11.64 -4.30
N GLU A 69 -12.96 -12.94 -4.38
CA GLU A 69 -12.43 -13.89 -3.39
C GLU A 69 -10.91 -13.95 -3.40
N ALA A 70 -10.28 -13.90 -4.58
CA ALA A 70 -8.82 -13.88 -4.68
C ALA A 70 -8.23 -12.64 -3.97
N ILE A 71 -8.82 -11.46 -4.19
CA ILE A 71 -8.43 -10.21 -3.52
C ILE A 71 -8.67 -10.32 -2.00
N ASP A 72 -9.81 -10.82 -1.57
CA ASP A 72 -10.15 -11.00 -0.14
C ASP A 72 -9.17 -11.93 0.57
N ILE A 73 -8.77 -13.03 -0.07
CA ILE A 73 -7.80 -13.99 0.46
C ILE A 73 -6.45 -13.30 0.69
N LEU A 74 -5.95 -12.56 -0.31
CA LEU A 74 -4.65 -11.89 -0.21
C LEU A 74 -4.67 -10.74 0.80
N ALA A 75 -5.73 -9.92 0.80
CA ALA A 75 -5.89 -8.83 1.75
C ALA A 75 -6.01 -9.34 3.20
N SER A 76 -6.76 -10.43 3.41
CA SER A 76 -6.89 -11.05 4.73
C SER A 76 -5.57 -11.66 5.20
N ALA A 77 -4.83 -12.33 4.31
CA ALA A 77 -3.51 -12.89 4.63
C ALA A 77 -2.52 -11.79 5.06
N ASP A 78 -2.48 -10.65 4.37
CA ASP A 78 -1.64 -9.52 4.75
C ASP A 78 -2.08 -8.91 6.09
N HIS A 79 -3.38 -8.76 6.31
CA HIS A 79 -3.91 -8.27 7.58
C HIS A 79 -3.50 -9.20 8.73
N GLU A 80 -3.61 -10.52 8.56
CA GLU A 80 -3.17 -11.49 9.57
C GLU A 80 -1.67 -11.43 9.81
N ALA A 81 -0.86 -11.23 8.77
CA ALA A 81 0.58 -11.08 8.89
C ALA A 81 0.99 -9.80 9.64
N MET A 82 0.25 -8.70 9.45
CA MET A 82 0.54 -7.41 10.11
C MET A 82 0.03 -7.34 11.56
N TYR A 83 -1.20 -7.80 11.82
CA TYR A 83 -1.90 -7.54 13.08
C TYR A 83 -2.19 -8.81 13.90
N GLY A 84 -1.89 -10.00 13.38
CA GLY A 84 -2.17 -11.28 14.03
C GLY A 84 -3.67 -11.63 14.02
N LYS A 85 -3.99 -12.86 14.48
CA LYS A 85 -5.34 -13.46 14.42
C LYS A 85 -6.40 -12.85 15.35
N LYS A 86 -6.16 -11.70 16.00
CA LYS A 86 -7.00 -11.16 17.10
C LYS A 86 -7.66 -9.81 16.80
N SER A 87 -8.26 -9.60 15.63
CA SER A 87 -9.08 -8.38 15.39
C SER A 87 -10.57 -8.63 15.16
N ARG A 88 -11.02 -9.88 14.99
CA ARG A 88 -12.45 -10.18 14.69
C ARG A 88 -13.36 -10.38 15.90
N GLU A 89 -12.85 -10.30 17.13
CA GLU A 89 -13.67 -10.46 18.36
C GLU A 89 -14.17 -9.12 18.95
N ALA A 90 -13.98 -7.99 18.27
CA ALA A 90 -14.47 -6.69 18.72
C ALA A 90 -15.38 -6.03 17.65
N ALA A 91 -16.55 -6.60 17.44
CA ALA A 91 -17.69 -5.94 16.80
C ALA A 91 -19.00 -6.59 17.26
#